data_AF-A0A9P0ZA67-F1
#
_entry.id   AF-A0A9P0ZA67-F1
#
_cell.length_a   1.000
_cell.length_b   1.000
_cell.length_c   1.000
_cell.angle_alpha   90.00
_cell.angle_beta   90.00
_cell.angle_gamma   90.00
#
_symmetry.space_group_name_H-M   'P 1'
#
loop_
_entity.id
_entity.type
_entity.pdbx_description
1 polymer ?
#
loop_
_entity_poly.entity_id
_entity_poly.type
_entity_poly.pdbx_seq_one_letter_code
_entity_poly.pdbx_strand_id
1 'polypeptide(L)'
;MPPIGYYYVVDVGYPNVPGFLAPYRGESYHLNDFRGRGRIRNKQALFNYRHSSLRNVIERYFGVLKERFLILDISRGYPLRRQIQIPIACCALDNFIRMQDRNDHLFLEYEEEDMIFNTEASTN
;
A
#
# COMPACT_ATOMS: atom_id res chain seq x y z
N MET A 1 -8.42 -16.08 -9.54
CA MET A 1 -9.42 -14.99 -9.47
C MET A 1 -9.83 -14.80 -8.03
N PRO A 2 -10.13 -13.57 -7.58
CA PRO A 2 -10.60 -13.35 -6.22
C PRO A 2 -11.97 -14.03 -6.01
N PRO A 3 -12.35 -14.36 -4.77
CA PRO A 3 -13.69 -14.86 -4.47
C PRO A 3 -14.78 -13.87 -4.89
N ILE A 4 -16.00 -14.37 -5.12
CA ILE A 4 -17.14 -13.53 -5.49
C ILE A 4 -17.34 -12.43 -4.45
N GLY A 5 -17.46 -11.18 -4.90
CA GLY A 5 -17.58 -10.00 -4.03
C GLY A 5 -16.26 -9.36 -3.62
N TYR A 6 -15.11 -9.95 -4.00
CA TYR A 6 -13.78 -9.41 -3.70
C TYR A 6 -13.03 -8.98 -4.98
N TYR A 7 -12.10 -8.04 -4.81
CA TYR A 7 -11.31 -7.48 -5.90
C TYR A 7 -9.84 -7.40 -5.49
N TYR A 8 -8.94 -7.67 -6.43
CA TYR A 8 -7.51 -7.36 -6.28
C TYR A 8 -7.26 -5.91 -6.67
N VAL A 9 -6.65 -5.15 -5.77
CA VAL A 9 -6.12 -3.81 -6.07
C VAL A 9 -4.87 -3.97 -6.93
N VAL A 10 -4.86 -3.38 -8.12
CA VAL A 10 -3.77 -3.55 -9.09
C VAL A 10 -3.32 -2.22 -9.69
N ASP A 11 -2.13 -2.27 -10.27
CA ASP A 11 -1.45 -1.14 -10.89
C ASP A 11 -2.13 -0.74 -12.22
N VAL A 12 -1.86 0.48 -12.69
CA VAL A 12 -2.38 1.02 -13.96
C VAL A 12 -1.99 0.17 -15.19
N GLY A 13 -0.93 -0.64 -15.07
CA GLY A 13 -0.48 -1.57 -16.09
C GLY A 13 -1.43 -2.76 -16.31
N TYR A 14 -2.30 -3.06 -15.35
CA TYR A 14 -3.25 -4.15 -15.45
C TYR A 14 -4.55 -3.69 -16.13
N PRO A 15 -5.21 -4.58 -16.92
CA PRO A 15 -6.52 -4.28 -17.45
C PRO A 15 -7.59 -4.35 -16.34
N ASN A 16 -8.61 -3.49 -16.44
CA ASN A 16 -9.80 -3.56 -15.60
C ASN A 16 -10.71 -4.71 -16.07
N VAL A 17 -10.43 -5.92 -15.59
CA VAL A 17 -11.24 -7.14 -15.80
C VAL A 17 -11.99 -7.50 -14.52
N PRO A 18 -13.07 -8.31 -14.57
CA PRO A 18 -13.76 -8.75 -13.35
C PRO A 18 -12.79 -9.30 -12.30
N GLY A 19 -12.90 -8.78 -11.07
CA GLY A 19 -12.01 -9.12 -9.96
C GLY A 19 -10.71 -8.30 -9.87
N PHE A 20 -10.45 -7.39 -10.81
CA PHE A 20 -9.28 -6.50 -10.78
C PHE A 20 -9.75 -5.05 -10.67
N LEU A 21 -9.07 -4.29 -9.83
CA LEU A 21 -9.37 -2.90 -9.55
C LEU A 21 -8.14 -2.05 -9.90
N ALA A 22 -8.04 -1.65 -11.15
CA ALA A 22 -7.01 -0.74 -11.66
C ALA A 22 -7.53 0.71 -11.67
N PRO A 23 -6.66 1.72 -11.48
CA PRO A 23 -7.05 3.12 -11.55
C PRO A 23 -7.57 3.49 -12.95
N TYR A 24 -8.46 4.47 -13.03
CA TYR A 24 -8.89 5.06 -14.30
C TYR A 24 -7.72 5.76 -14.98
N ARG A 25 -7.50 5.43 -16.27
CA ARG A 25 -6.46 6.06 -17.08
C ARG A 25 -6.89 7.45 -17.54
N GLY A 26 -5.94 8.38 -17.63
CA GLY A 26 -6.18 9.74 -18.14
C GLY A 26 -6.78 10.71 -17.11
N GLU A 27 -7.10 10.24 -15.92
CA GLU A 27 -7.66 11.06 -14.83
C GLU A 27 -6.64 11.15 -13.69
N SER A 28 -5.98 12.30 -13.56
CA SER A 28 -5.11 12.59 -12.42
C SER A 28 -5.93 13.13 -11.26
N TYR A 29 -5.58 12.72 -10.04
CA TYR A 29 -6.02 13.40 -8.83
C TYR A 29 -4.88 14.34 -8.37
N HIS A 30 -5.22 15.50 -7.82
CA HIS A 30 -4.24 16.37 -7.15
C HIS A 30 -4.46 16.27 -5.64
N LEU A 31 -3.40 15.96 -4.88
CA LEU A 31 -3.48 15.81 -3.40
C LEU A 31 -4.10 17.05 -2.73
N ASN A 32 -3.82 18.24 -3.25
CA ASN A 32 -4.35 19.51 -2.75
C ASN A 32 -5.89 19.62 -2.87
N ASP A 33 -6.49 18.95 -3.87
CA ASP A 33 -7.96 18.94 -4.05
C ASP A 33 -8.67 18.15 -2.95
N PHE A 34 -7.96 17.26 -2.24
CA PHE A 34 -8.53 16.37 -1.22
C PHE A 34 -8.12 16.72 0.22
N ARG A 35 -7.19 17.66 0.42
CA ARG A 35 -6.64 18.01 1.77
C ARG A 35 -7.36 19.11 2.55
N GLY A 36 -8.26 19.93 1.96
CA GLY A 36 -8.79 21.04 2.78
C GLY A 36 -9.88 21.98 2.28
N ARG A 37 -10.64 21.65 1.22
CA ARG A 37 -11.85 22.36 0.68
C ARG A 37 -11.99 22.21 -0.85
N GLY A 38 -11.09 21.48 -1.51
CA GLY A 38 -11.16 21.23 -2.95
C GLY A 38 -12.46 20.51 -3.30
N ARG A 39 -13.14 21.04 -4.32
CA ARG A 39 -14.40 20.47 -4.79
C ARG A 39 -14.07 19.22 -5.59
N ILE A 40 -14.54 18.05 -5.17
CA ILE A 40 -14.41 16.81 -5.95
C ILE A 40 -15.08 17.03 -7.31
N ARG A 41 -14.29 17.20 -8.37
CA ARG A 41 -14.80 17.53 -9.71
C ARG A 41 -15.29 16.30 -10.47
N ASN A 42 -14.64 15.16 -10.29
CA ASN A 42 -14.90 13.93 -11.04
C ASN A 42 -14.94 12.71 -10.11
N LYS A 43 -15.92 11.82 -10.32
CA LYS A 43 -16.02 10.52 -9.62
C LYS A 43 -14.80 9.64 -9.89
N GLN A 44 -14.21 9.71 -11.08
CA GLN A 44 -13.00 8.95 -11.45
C GLN A 44 -11.77 9.46 -10.68
N ALA A 45 -11.62 10.78 -10.55
CA ALA A 45 -10.54 11.36 -9.74
C ALA A 45 -10.66 10.98 -8.26
N LEU A 46 -11.88 10.98 -7.69
CA LEU A 46 -12.12 10.48 -6.32
C LEU A 46 -11.77 9.00 -6.17
N PHE A 47 -12.13 8.18 -7.16
CA PHE A 47 -11.76 6.77 -7.16
C PHE A 47 -10.24 6.58 -7.21
N ASN A 48 -9.55 7.28 -8.11
CA ASN A 48 -8.09 7.20 -8.23
C ASN A 48 -7.37 7.68 -6.97
N TYR A 49 -7.88 8.74 -6.33
CA TYR A 49 -7.38 9.18 -5.03
C TYR A 49 -7.49 8.07 -3.98
N ARG A 50 -8.69 7.49 -3.80
CA ARG A 50 -8.91 6.40 -2.82
C ARG A 50 -8.10 5.15 -3.14
N HIS A 51 -8.00 4.80 -4.42
CA HIS A 51 -7.18 3.69 -4.90
C HIS A 51 -5.71 3.90 -4.53
N SER A 52 -5.18 5.10 -4.80
CA SER A 52 -3.80 5.45 -4.45
C SER A 52 -3.57 5.52 -2.95
N SER A 53 -4.53 6.01 -2.16
CA SER A 53 -4.42 5.99 -0.69
C SER A 53 -4.37 4.57 -0.15
N LEU A 54 -5.19 3.66 -0.67
CA LEU A 54 -5.17 2.25 -0.27
C LEU A 54 -3.86 1.58 -0.68
N ARG A 55 -3.38 1.85 -1.90
CA ARG A 55 -2.09 1.37 -2.38
C ARG A 55 -0.93 1.86 -1.49
N ASN A 56 -0.94 3.14 -1.10
CA ASN A 56 0.07 3.71 -0.21
C ASN A 56 0.15 2.92 1.12
N VAL A 57 -0.99 2.62 1.74
CA VAL A 57 -1.03 1.79 2.97
C VAL A 57 -0.39 0.41 2.75
N ILE A 58 -0.69 -0.23 1.61
CA ILE A 58 -0.12 -1.55 1.27
C ILE A 58 1.40 -1.46 1.05
N GLU A 59 1.87 -0.48 0.28
CA GLU A 59 3.29 -0.30 -0.04
C GLU A 59 4.12 -0.01 1.21
N ARG A 60 3.63 0.83 2.12
CA ARG A 60 4.28 1.11 3.41
C ARG A 60 4.38 -0.13 4.28
N TYR A 61 3.32 -0.93 4.37
CA TYR A 61 3.37 -2.18 5.11
C TYR A 61 4.44 -3.13 4.55
N PHE A 62 4.58 -3.19 3.22
CA PHE A 62 5.70 -3.93 2.62
C PHE A 62 7.07 -3.29 2.91
N GLY A 63 7.14 -1.96 3.05
CA GLY A 63 8.32 -1.26 3.56
C GLY A 63 8.73 -1.75 4.95
N VAL A 64 7.80 -1.74 5.91
CA VAL A 64 8.01 -2.28 7.27
C VAL A 64 8.48 -3.73 7.23
N LEU A 65 7.84 -4.57 6.40
CA LEU A 65 8.24 -5.97 6.29
C LEU A 65 9.67 -6.14 5.75
N LYS A 66 10.08 -5.32 4.77
CA LYS A 66 11.44 -5.38 4.22
C LYS A 66 12.48 -4.91 5.22
N GLU A 67 12.19 -3.84 5.96
CA GLU A 67 13.07 -3.33 7.01
C GLU A 67 13.22 -4.34 8.15
N ARG A 68 12.11 -4.96 8.58
CA ARG A 68 12.13 -6.00 9.61
C ARG A 68 12.83 -7.29 9.15
N PHE A 69 12.59 -7.69 7.91
CA PHE A 69 13.05 -8.97 7.36
C PHE A 69 13.90 -8.76 6.12
N LEU A 70 15.20 -8.54 6.32
CA LEU A 70 16.20 -8.37 5.25
C LEU A 70 16.20 -9.49 4.19
N ILE A 71 15.67 -10.68 4.50
CA ILE A 71 15.50 -11.76 3.52
C ILE A 71 14.55 -11.39 2.36
N LEU A 72 13.67 -10.40 2.55
CA LEU A 72 12.79 -9.86 1.51
C LEU A 72 13.51 -8.88 0.58
N ASP A 73 14.61 -8.27 1.03
CA ASP A 73 15.40 -7.32 0.25
C ASP A 73 16.55 -8.02 -0.50
N ILE A 74 17.00 -9.16 0.02
CA ILE A 74 18.07 -9.94 -0.63
C ILE A 74 17.48 -10.84 -1.70
N SER A 75 17.84 -10.58 -2.97
CA SER A 75 17.61 -11.52 -4.06
C SER A 75 18.47 -12.77 -3.85
N ARG A 76 17.83 -13.84 -3.36
CA ARG A 76 18.47 -15.16 -3.25
C ARG A 76 17.99 -16.03 -4.39
N GLY A 77 18.90 -16.80 -4.99
CA GLY A 77 18.64 -17.78 -6.05
C GLY A 77 17.83 -19.00 -5.57
N TYR A 78 16.83 -18.79 -4.72
CA TYR A 78 15.91 -19.81 -4.26
C TYR A 78 14.94 -20.22 -5.38
N PRO A 79 14.51 -21.48 -5.42
CA PRO A 79 13.42 -21.90 -6.29
C PRO A 79 12.15 -21.08 -6.01
N LEU A 80 11.34 -20.83 -7.05
CA LEU A 80 10.10 -20.05 -6.98
C LEU A 80 9.18 -20.47 -5.82
N ARG A 81 9.06 -21.79 -5.57
CA ARG A 81 8.28 -22.33 -4.45
C ARG A 81 8.70 -21.74 -3.10
N ARG A 82 10.00 -21.60 -2.86
CA ARG A 82 10.55 -21.04 -1.63
C ARG A 82 10.42 -19.51 -1.62
N GLN A 83 10.61 -18.85 -2.77
CA GLN A 83 10.39 -17.41 -2.89
C GLN A 83 8.95 -17.00 -2.50
N ILE A 84 7.94 -17.79 -2.86
CA ILE A 84 6.54 -17.53 -2.48
C ILE A 84 6.31 -17.74 -0.98
N GLN A 85 6.99 -18.70 -0.36
CA GLN A 85 6.82 -19.01 1.07
C GLN A 85 7.43 -17.94 1.99
N ILE A 86 8.50 -17.26 1.55
CA ILE A 86 9.21 -16.27 2.37
C ILE A 86 8.29 -15.11 2.77
N PRO A 87 7.61 -14.39 1.85
CA PRO A 87 6.68 -13.32 2.21
C PRO A 87 5.55 -13.78 3.14
N ILE A 88 5.01 -14.99 2.92
CA ILE A 88 3.94 -15.55 3.75
C ILE A 88 4.43 -15.75 5.20
N ALA A 89 5.63 -16.31 5.37
CA ALA A 89 6.25 -16.52 6.67
C ALA A 89 6.55 -15.18 7.37
N CYS A 90 7.11 -14.20 6.65
CA CYS A 90 7.35 -12.86 7.16
C CYS A 90 6.06 -12.18 7.64
N CYS A 91 4.98 -12.23 6.85
CA CYS A 91 3.68 -11.70 7.27
C CYS A 91 3.13 -12.40 8.52
N ALA A 92 3.25 -13.73 8.61
CA ALA A 92 2.79 -14.47 9.78
C ALA A 92 3.57 -14.10 11.06
N LEU A 93 4.88 -13.93 10.94
CA LEU A 93 5.75 -13.51 12.04
C LEU A 93 5.49 -12.05 12.44
N ASP A 94 5.33 -11.14 11.49
CA ASP A 94 4.98 -9.73 11.77
C ASP A 94 3.63 -9.64 12.51
N ASN A 95 2.62 -10.33 12.01
CA ASN A 95 1.31 -10.40 12.67
C ASN A 95 1.43 -10.93 14.11
N PHE A 96 2.25 -11.96 14.34
CA PHE A 96 2.48 -12.47 15.68
C PHE A 96 3.16 -11.44 16.59
N ILE A 97 4.21 -10.76 16.09
CA ILE A 97 4.90 -9.70 16.84
C ILE A 97 3.90 -8.60 17.21
N ARG A 98 3.12 -8.10 16.26
CA ARG A 98 2.11 -7.05 16.49
C ARG A 98 1.00 -7.45 17.47
N MET A 99 0.71 -8.74 17.59
CA MET A 99 -0.23 -9.23 18.60
C MET A 99 0.35 -9.21 20.00
N GLN A 100 1.67 -9.39 20.14
CA GLN A 100 2.35 -9.48 21.45
C GLN A 100 2.94 -8.14 21.90
N ASP A 101 3.41 -7.32 20.96
CA ASP A 101 4.00 -6.01 21.22
C ASP A 101 3.09 -4.90 20.69
N ARG A 102 2.48 -4.16 21.63
CA ARG A 102 1.58 -3.03 21.32
C ARG A 102 2.34 -1.76 20.94
N ASN A 103 3.65 -1.70 21.20
CA ASN A 103 4.50 -0.54 20.96
C ASN A 103 5.58 -0.87 19.93
N ASP A 104 5.22 -1.62 18.88
CA ASP A 104 6.12 -1.96 17.78
C ASP A 104 6.60 -0.68 17.07
N HIS A 105 7.74 -0.16 17.54
CA HIS A 105 8.30 1.13 17.13
C HIS A 105 8.49 1.22 15.62
N LEU A 106 8.93 0.13 14.99
CA LEU A 106 9.12 0.06 13.55
C LEU A 106 7.81 0.29 12.79
N PHE A 107 6.69 -0.20 13.31
CA PHE A 107 5.39 0.03 12.69
C PHE A 107 4.90 1.47 12.92
N LEU A 108 5.14 2.04 14.10
CA LEU A 108 4.76 3.41 14.45
C LEU A 108 5.52 4.45 13.62
N GLU A 109 6.83 4.27 13.43
CA GLU A 109 7.66 5.17 12.60
C GLU A 109 7.10 5.29 11.16
N TYR A 110 6.74 4.15 10.57
CA TYR A 110 6.16 4.10 9.22
C TYR A 110 4.70 4.58 9.15
N GLU A 111 3.98 4.68 10.28
CA GLU A 111 2.68 5.37 10.35
C GLU A 111 2.84 6.91 10.51
N GLU A 112 3.87 7.36 11.24
CA GLU A 112 4.13 8.78 11.50
C GLU A 112 4.82 9.51 10.33
N GLU A 113 5.71 8.86 9.59
CA GLU A 113 6.31 9.44 8.38
C GLU A 113 5.24 9.93 7.39
N ASP A 114 4.08 9.28 7.33
CA ASP A 114 2.95 9.77 6.55
C ASP A 114 2.35 11.07 7.09
N MET A 115 2.28 11.28 8.40
CA MET A 115 1.81 12.56 8.93
C MET A 115 2.73 13.70 8.46
N ILE A 116 4.04 13.45 8.37
CA ILE A 116 5.05 14.44 7.99
C ILE A 116 5.05 14.66 6.47
N PHE A 117 5.07 13.63 5.63
CA PHE A 117 4.91 13.77 4.16
C PHE A 117 3.52 14.33 3.77
N ASN A 118 2.51 14.16 4.64
CA ASN A 118 1.21 14.83 4.47
C ASN A 118 1.19 16.30 4.94
N THR A 119 2.17 16.72 5.76
CA THR A 119 2.27 18.06 6.34
C THR A 119 3.30 18.96 5.64
N GLU A 120 4.40 18.41 5.11
CA GLU A 120 5.50 19.16 4.46
C GLU A 120 5.19 19.70 3.05
N ALA A 121 3.94 19.58 2.58
CA ALA A 121 3.42 20.42 1.51
C ALA A 121 2.91 21.79 2.01
N SER A 122 3.19 22.15 3.26
CA SER A 122 2.67 23.35 3.95
C SER A 122 3.76 24.27 4.52
N THR A 123 4.95 24.27 3.95
CA THR A 123 5.97 25.30 4.23
C THR A 123 6.49 25.88 2.92
N ASN A 124 5.78 26.90 2.43
CA ASN A 124 6.35 28.06 1.75
C ASN A 124 5.82 29.30 2.46
#